data_AF-A0A947HWP8-F1
#
_entry.id   AF-A0A947HWP8-F1
#
_cell.length_a   1.000
_cell.length_b   1.000
_cell.length_c   1.000
_cell.angle_alpha   90.00
_cell.angle_beta   90.00
_cell.angle_gamma   90.00
#
_symmetry.space_group_name_H-M   'P 1'
#
loop_
_entity.id
_entity.type
_entity.pdbx_description
1 polymer ?
#
loop_
_entity_poly.entity_id
_entity_poly.type
_entity_poly.pdbx_seq_one_letter_code
_entity_poly.pdbx_strand_id
1 'polypeptide(L)'
;TSTATSTGTSVSTFVRRVAVRETTGTDAGQVFIAQLNEDGTVRRDASGKAVPLGATDVAPRFDPAVNDGWYFELPSASDAGEALISSPVSRLNFVLFTTVRGKSAEELSQSCGSGPQGSLFVLSPINGLPIRSILVDGRNLLAVDVNDQKLLAVRDGFDGSSGLTRTRVVGDTEDRNLQTPATNLRVQWREIPGLKTK
;
A
#
# COMPACT_ATOMS: atom_id res chain seq x y z
N THR A 1 -33.47 4.78 25.18
CA THR A 1 -32.13 4.15 25.11
C THR A 1 -32.31 2.72 24.67
N SER A 2 -32.02 2.42 23.39
CA SER A 2 -32.10 1.07 22.83
C SER A 2 -30.69 0.50 22.78
N THR A 3 -30.37 -0.40 23.70
CA THR A 3 -29.13 -1.16 23.72
C THR A 3 -29.34 -2.37 22.80
N ALA A 4 -28.84 -2.29 21.57
CA ALA A 4 -28.80 -3.44 20.68
C ALA A 4 -27.65 -4.36 21.13
N THR A 5 -27.99 -5.50 21.72
CA THR A 5 -27.04 -6.58 22.02
C THR A 5 -26.78 -7.37 20.74
N SER A 6 -25.64 -7.17 20.09
CA SER A 6 -25.22 -8.04 18.98
C SER A 6 -24.65 -9.35 19.54
N THR A 7 -25.34 -10.47 19.35
CA THR A 7 -24.88 -11.84 19.66
C THR A 7 -23.99 -12.41 18.55
N GLY A 8 -23.08 -11.60 18.00
CA GLY A 8 -22.11 -12.05 17.00
C GLY A 8 -20.85 -12.59 17.66
N THR A 9 -20.47 -13.83 17.36
CA THR A 9 -19.12 -14.33 17.64
C THR A 9 -18.14 -13.52 16.80
N SER A 10 -17.16 -12.85 17.41
CA SER A 10 -16.10 -12.16 16.68
C SER A 10 -15.24 -13.18 15.94
N VAL A 11 -15.43 -13.31 14.63
CA VAL A 11 -14.52 -14.08 13.78
C VAL A 11 -13.55 -13.08 13.15
N SER A 12 -12.25 -13.20 13.41
CA SER A 12 -11.24 -12.36 12.77
C SER A 12 -11.01 -12.84 11.33
N THR A 13 -11.98 -12.58 10.45
CA THR A 13 -11.89 -13.00 9.04
C THR A 13 -10.95 -12.11 8.24
N PHE A 14 -10.64 -10.90 8.72
CA PHE A 14 -9.71 -10.00 8.03
C PHE A 14 -8.28 -10.14 8.54
N VAL A 15 -7.34 -10.22 7.60
CA VAL A 15 -5.90 -10.17 7.90
C VAL A 15 -5.46 -8.72 8.05
N ARG A 16 -5.08 -8.30 9.27
CA ARG A 16 -4.46 -6.99 9.52
C ARG A 16 -3.02 -7.00 9.01
N ARG A 17 -2.65 -6.00 8.21
CA ARG A 17 -1.27 -5.66 7.85
C ARG A 17 -0.89 -4.36 8.57
N VAL A 18 0.33 -4.30 9.09
CA VAL A 18 0.83 -3.10 9.78
C VAL A 18 1.76 -2.35 8.83
N ALA A 19 1.22 -1.30 8.21
CA ALA A 19 2.01 -0.38 7.40
C ALA A 19 2.78 0.57 8.32
N VAL A 20 4.06 0.78 8.04
CA VAL A 20 4.93 1.70 8.78
C VAL A 20 5.61 2.62 7.79
N ARG A 21 5.61 3.91 8.09
CA ARG A 21 6.36 4.92 7.37
C ARG A 21 7.70 5.12 8.05
N GLU A 22 8.77 5.05 7.28
CA GLU A 22 10.09 5.41 7.76
C GLU A 22 10.18 6.93 7.89
N THR A 23 10.70 7.39 9.02
CA THR A 23 10.85 8.83 9.32
C THR A 23 12.31 9.28 9.27
N THR A 24 13.25 8.33 9.15
CA THR A 24 14.68 8.61 9.29
C THR A 24 15.52 8.01 8.16
N GLY A 25 16.69 8.62 7.93
CA GLY A 25 17.67 8.14 6.96
C GLY A 25 17.23 8.30 5.50
N THR A 26 17.90 7.57 4.61
CA THR A 26 17.66 7.61 3.15
C THR A 26 16.31 7.06 2.73
N ASP A 27 15.62 6.37 3.64
CA ASP A 27 14.34 5.72 3.41
C ASP A 27 13.18 6.56 3.93
N ALA A 28 13.44 7.74 4.50
CA ALA A 28 12.41 8.64 5.00
C ALA A 28 11.31 8.88 3.96
N GLY A 29 10.05 8.81 4.41
CA GLY A 29 8.88 8.95 3.55
C GLY A 29 8.42 7.65 2.88
N GLN A 30 9.22 6.59 2.88
CA GLN A 30 8.81 5.30 2.31
C GLN A 30 7.95 4.51 3.30
N VAL A 31 7.02 3.73 2.75
CA VAL A 31 6.12 2.87 3.53
C VAL A 31 6.39 1.41 3.21
N PHE A 32 6.44 0.57 4.23
CA PHE A 32 6.53 -0.88 4.11
C PHE A 32 5.57 -1.57 5.08
N ILE A 33 5.32 -2.85 4.85
CA ILE A 33 4.63 -3.69 5.85
C ILE A 33 5.66 -4.19 6.85
N ALA A 34 5.44 -3.95 8.14
CA ALA A 34 6.35 -4.39 9.18
C ALA A 34 6.11 -5.83 9.62
N GLN A 35 7.16 -6.50 10.09
CA GLN A 35 7.06 -7.77 10.78
C GLN A 35 6.51 -7.56 12.19
N LEU A 36 5.76 -8.55 12.68
CA LEU A 36 5.18 -8.53 14.02
C LEU A 36 5.83 -9.61 14.89
N ASN A 37 5.91 -9.33 16.19
CA ASN A 37 6.20 -10.34 17.21
C ASN A 37 4.95 -11.20 17.46
N GLU A 38 5.09 -12.27 18.24
CA GLU A 38 3.97 -13.17 18.59
C GLU A 38 2.83 -12.45 19.33
N ASP A 39 3.14 -11.37 20.04
CA ASP A 39 2.18 -10.51 20.73
C ASP A 39 1.47 -9.50 19.80
N GLY A 40 1.79 -9.49 18.50
CA GLY A 40 1.23 -8.59 17.51
C GLY A 40 1.85 -7.19 17.47
N THR A 41 2.89 -6.93 18.27
CA THR A 41 3.64 -5.66 18.24
C THR A 41 4.62 -5.62 17.08
N VAL A 42 4.96 -4.40 16.60
CA VAL A 42 5.93 -4.23 15.52
C VAL A 42 7.32 -4.68 15.98
N ARG A 43 7.92 -5.63 15.24
CA ARG A 43 9.29 -6.06 15.47
C ARG A 43 10.25 -4.94 15.06
N ARG A 44 11.18 -4.61 15.96
CA ARG A 44 12.21 -3.59 15.76
C ARG A 44 13.60 -4.21 15.79
N ASP A 45 14.53 -3.66 15.03
CA ASP A 45 15.94 -4.05 15.06
C ASP A 45 16.68 -3.43 16.26
N ALA A 46 17.98 -3.70 16.37
CA ALA A 46 18.83 -3.19 17.45
C ALA A 46 18.93 -1.65 17.48
N SER A 47 18.60 -0.96 16.37
CA SER A 47 18.56 0.50 16.28
C SER A 47 17.18 1.09 16.60
N GLY A 48 16.19 0.23 16.87
CA GLY A 48 14.80 0.63 17.11
C GLY A 48 13.97 0.86 15.84
N LYS A 49 14.53 0.61 14.65
CA LYS A 49 13.81 0.74 13.37
C LYS A 49 12.90 -0.47 13.15
N ALA A 50 11.71 -0.23 12.60
CA ALA A 50 10.76 -1.31 12.29
C ALA A 50 11.34 -2.22 11.19
N VAL A 51 11.24 -3.53 11.39
CA VAL A 51 11.80 -4.50 10.45
C VAL A 51 10.80 -4.73 9.32
N PRO A 52 11.16 -4.47 8.05
CA PRO A 52 10.27 -4.70 6.92
C PRO A 52 10.02 -6.19 6.72
N LEU A 53 8.81 -6.52 6.30
CA LEU A 53 8.43 -7.84 5.84
C LEU A 53 9.13 -8.12 4.50
N GLY A 54 9.94 -9.18 4.45
CA GLY A 54 10.60 -9.64 3.24
C GLY A 54 9.67 -10.43 2.31
N ALA A 55 10.17 -10.75 1.11
CA ALA A 55 9.45 -11.61 0.15
C ALA A 55 9.43 -13.10 0.58
N THR A 56 10.36 -13.49 1.46
CA THR A 56 10.51 -14.85 1.99
C THR A 56 10.04 -15.00 3.43
N ASP A 57 9.76 -13.89 4.11
CA ASP A 57 9.16 -13.92 5.44
C ASP A 57 7.68 -14.24 5.28
N VAL A 58 7.19 -15.22 6.05
CA VAL A 58 5.80 -15.67 5.96
C VAL A 58 4.94 -14.59 6.61
N ALA A 59 4.54 -13.60 5.81
CA ALA A 59 3.43 -12.72 6.16
C ALA A 59 2.27 -13.59 6.66
N PRO A 60 1.45 -13.13 7.62
CA PRO A 60 0.24 -13.85 8.01
C PRO A 60 -0.48 -14.34 6.75
N ARG A 61 -0.63 -15.67 6.65
CA ARG A 61 -1.14 -16.33 5.45
C ARG A 61 -2.53 -15.77 5.17
N PHE A 62 -2.71 -15.23 3.98
CA PHE A 62 -4.04 -14.90 3.48
C PHE A 62 -4.58 -16.16 2.80
N ASP A 63 -5.59 -16.78 3.40
CA ASP A 63 -6.31 -17.91 2.83
C ASP A 63 -7.72 -17.46 2.46
N PRO A 64 -8.05 -17.31 1.15
CA PRO A 64 -9.37 -16.85 0.73
C PRO A 64 -10.52 -17.77 1.17
N ALA A 65 -10.26 -19.02 1.57
CA ALA A 65 -11.28 -19.92 2.09
C ALA A 65 -11.65 -19.64 3.55
N VAL A 66 -10.80 -18.89 4.27
CA VAL A 66 -10.95 -18.59 5.71
C VAL A 66 -11.06 -17.09 5.96
N ASN A 67 -10.40 -16.28 5.13
CA ASN A 67 -10.30 -14.84 5.28
C ASN A 67 -11.21 -14.10 4.31
N ASP A 68 -12.04 -13.19 4.83
CA ASP A 68 -12.92 -12.33 4.04
C ASP A 68 -12.16 -11.19 3.35
N GLY A 69 -10.93 -10.92 3.79
CA GLY A 69 -10.09 -9.89 3.19
C GLY A 69 -8.88 -9.53 4.03
N TRP A 70 -8.33 -8.36 3.73
CA TRP A 70 -7.21 -7.78 4.44
C TRP A 70 -7.43 -6.27 4.57
N TYR A 71 -6.78 -5.67 5.57
CA TYR A 71 -6.76 -4.23 5.73
C TYR A 71 -5.43 -3.77 6.32
N PHE A 72 -5.16 -2.48 6.18
CA PHE A 72 -4.14 -1.79 6.94
C PHE A 72 -4.62 -0.38 7.23
N GLU A 73 -4.07 0.19 8.29
CA GLU A 73 -4.25 1.60 8.62
C GLU A 73 -3.19 2.41 7.85
N LEU A 74 -3.60 3.53 7.25
CA LEU A 74 -2.65 4.40 6.56
C LEU A 74 -1.61 4.93 7.59
N PRO A 75 -0.30 4.82 7.29
CA PRO A 75 0.73 5.09 8.27
C PRO A 75 0.94 6.59 8.46
N SER A 76 0.44 7.10 9.58
CA SER A 76 0.69 8.48 9.96
C SER A 76 2.12 8.65 10.51
N ALA A 77 2.95 9.48 9.87
CA ALA A 77 4.25 9.90 10.43
C ALA A 77 4.14 11.06 11.42
N SER A 78 2.97 11.71 11.51
CA SER A 78 2.71 12.86 12.38
C SER A 78 1.27 12.81 12.91
N ASP A 79 0.86 13.76 13.74
CA ASP A 79 -0.54 13.88 14.19
C ASP A 79 -1.53 14.22 13.05
N ALA A 80 -1.04 14.46 11.82
CA ALA A 80 -1.84 14.98 10.72
C ALA A 80 -2.72 13.93 10.01
N GLY A 81 -2.58 12.65 10.32
CA GLY A 81 -3.29 11.58 9.62
C GLY A 81 -2.88 11.44 8.15
N GLU A 82 -3.21 10.30 7.55
CA GLU A 82 -3.05 10.08 6.12
C GLU A 82 -4.39 9.60 5.55
N ALA A 83 -4.78 10.14 4.39
CA ALA A 83 -6.08 9.89 3.79
C ALA A 83 -5.96 9.54 2.30
N LEU A 84 -6.79 8.59 1.87
CA LEU A 84 -6.99 8.26 0.47
C LEU A 84 -7.90 9.33 -0.18
N ILE A 85 -7.40 10.03 -1.20
CA ILE A 85 -8.15 11.06 -1.92
C ILE A 85 -8.41 10.72 -3.40
N SER A 86 -7.77 9.67 -3.90
CA SER A 86 -7.90 9.22 -5.28
C SER A 86 -8.81 7.99 -5.36
N SER A 87 -9.43 7.80 -6.53
CA SER A 87 -10.07 6.52 -6.85
C SER A 87 -8.98 5.47 -7.08
N PRO A 88 -8.97 4.34 -6.36
CA PRO A 88 -8.00 3.29 -6.59
C PRO A 88 -8.08 2.78 -8.03
N VAL A 89 -6.92 2.70 -8.66
CA VAL A 89 -6.79 2.22 -10.02
C VAL A 89 -6.36 0.77 -9.96
N SER A 90 -7.24 -0.10 -10.45
CA SER A 90 -6.94 -1.51 -10.53
C SER A 90 -6.22 -1.86 -11.84
N ARG A 91 -5.20 -2.70 -11.72
CA ARG A 91 -4.48 -3.35 -12.83
C ARG A 91 -4.49 -4.86 -12.57
N LEU A 92 -4.11 -5.65 -13.58
CA LEU A 92 -4.22 -7.12 -13.52
C LEU A 92 -3.55 -7.74 -12.28
N ASN A 93 -2.44 -7.14 -11.81
CA ASN A 93 -1.57 -7.74 -10.80
C ASN A 93 -1.39 -6.85 -9.55
N PHE A 94 -1.92 -5.63 -9.55
CA PHE A 94 -1.77 -4.67 -8.47
C PHE A 94 -2.89 -3.65 -8.47
N VAL A 95 -3.15 -3.07 -7.30
CA VAL A 95 -3.94 -1.86 -7.16
C VAL A 95 -2.97 -0.74 -6.81
N LEU A 96 -3.18 0.43 -7.41
CA LEU A 96 -2.48 1.65 -7.03
C LEU A 96 -3.47 2.73 -6.64
N PHE A 97 -3.02 3.63 -5.77
CA PHE A 97 -3.76 4.82 -5.40
C PHE A 97 -2.80 5.86 -4.80
N THR A 98 -3.21 7.12 -4.85
CA THR A 98 -2.54 8.20 -4.13
C THR A 98 -3.29 8.58 -2.87
N THR A 99 -2.51 8.82 -1.83
CA THR A 99 -2.93 9.36 -0.54
C THR A 99 -2.26 10.70 -0.31
N VAL A 100 -2.78 11.45 0.65
CA VAL A 100 -2.17 12.69 1.13
C VAL A 100 -2.07 12.68 2.64
N ARG A 101 -1.02 13.33 3.15
CA ARG A 101 -0.79 13.57 4.57
C ARG A 101 -0.26 14.97 4.81
N GLY A 102 -0.34 15.43 6.05
CA GLY A 102 0.45 16.58 6.47
C GLY A 102 1.95 16.32 6.31
N LYS A 103 2.70 17.35 5.92
CA LYS A 103 4.17 17.32 5.95
C LYS A 103 4.66 17.25 7.39
N SER A 104 5.79 16.57 7.62
CA SER A 104 6.52 16.61 8.89
C SER A 104 7.11 18.00 9.14
N ALA A 105 7.58 18.26 10.35
CA ALA A 105 8.24 19.54 10.67
C ALA A 105 9.49 19.77 9.81
N GLU A 106 10.24 18.70 9.55
CA GLU A 106 11.42 18.69 8.68
C GLU A 106 11.04 18.99 7.23
N GLU A 107 10.01 18.32 6.71
CA GLU A 107 9.50 18.56 5.34
C GLU A 107 8.95 19.98 5.17
N LEU A 108 8.29 20.53 6.20
CA LEU A 108 7.82 21.91 6.21
C LEU A 108 8.99 22.90 6.22
N SER A 109 10.06 22.63 6.99
CA SER A 109 11.24 23.50 7.06
C SER A 109 11.98 23.64 5.73
N GLN A 110 11.86 22.63 4.86
CA GLN A 110 12.50 22.58 3.55
C GLN A 110 11.56 22.99 2.41
N SER A 111 10.27 23.16 2.68
CA SER A 111 9.27 23.44 1.65
C SER A 111 8.84 24.91 1.65
N CYS A 112 8.89 25.55 0.47
CA CYS A 112 8.35 26.90 0.27
C CYS A 112 6.81 26.92 0.16
N GLY A 113 6.14 25.76 0.26
CA GLY A 113 4.69 25.64 0.12
C GLY A 113 4.07 24.76 1.21
N SER A 114 2.92 25.20 1.73
CA SER A 114 2.15 24.50 2.78
C SER A 114 1.25 23.38 2.24
N GLY A 115 1.44 22.96 0.98
CA GLY A 115 0.68 21.86 0.39
C GLY A 115 0.96 20.52 1.08
N PRO A 116 -0.03 19.60 1.14
CA PRO A 116 0.16 18.28 1.72
C PRO A 116 1.18 17.45 0.93
N GLN A 117 1.76 16.45 1.60
CA GLN A 117 2.67 15.48 0.98
C GLN A 117 1.84 14.36 0.35
N GLY A 118 2.10 14.05 -0.92
CA GLY A 118 1.50 12.91 -1.60
C GLY A 118 2.29 11.63 -1.37
N SER A 119 1.60 10.48 -1.38
CA SER A 119 2.25 9.16 -1.44
C SER A 119 1.56 8.28 -2.47
N LEU A 120 2.35 7.54 -3.25
CA LEU A 120 1.87 6.55 -4.20
C LEU A 120 1.95 5.16 -3.57
N PHE A 121 0.79 4.56 -3.32
CA PHE A 121 0.66 3.19 -2.84
C PHE A 121 0.52 2.24 -4.02
N VAL A 122 1.21 1.10 -3.94
CA VAL A 122 1.09 0.00 -4.90
C VAL A 122 1.18 -1.33 -4.15
N LEU A 123 0.16 -2.16 -4.30
CA LEU A 123 0.05 -3.41 -3.55
C LEU A 123 -0.68 -4.51 -4.32
N SER A 124 -0.51 -5.74 -3.88
CA SER A 124 -1.27 -6.89 -4.36
C SER A 124 -2.72 -6.82 -3.84
N PRO A 125 -3.73 -6.81 -4.73
CA PRO A 125 -5.13 -6.81 -4.30
C PRO A 125 -5.52 -8.11 -3.58
N ILE A 126 -4.77 -9.19 -3.79
CA ILE A 126 -5.09 -10.50 -3.24
C ILE A 126 -4.84 -10.50 -1.73
N ASN A 127 -3.68 -10.03 -1.28
CA ASN A 127 -3.23 -10.24 0.10
C ASN A 127 -2.77 -8.97 0.82
N GLY A 128 -2.84 -7.80 0.17
CA GLY A 128 -2.45 -6.51 0.75
C GLY A 128 -0.95 -6.35 0.94
N LEU A 129 -0.14 -7.18 0.29
CA LEU A 129 1.32 -7.16 0.42
C LEU A 129 1.96 -6.30 -0.67
N PRO A 130 3.13 -5.70 -0.38
CA PRO A 130 3.92 -5.00 -1.38
C PRO A 130 4.40 -5.98 -2.46
N ILE A 131 4.57 -5.46 -3.67
CA ILE A 131 5.13 -6.22 -4.79
C ILE A 131 6.60 -5.84 -4.93
N ARG A 132 7.47 -6.84 -4.86
CA ARG A 132 8.92 -6.62 -4.93
C ARG A 132 9.31 -5.89 -6.22
N SER A 133 10.22 -4.92 -6.11
CA SER A 133 10.78 -4.14 -7.22
C SER A 133 9.78 -3.25 -7.98
N ILE A 134 8.52 -3.13 -7.56
CA ILE A 134 7.52 -2.37 -8.33
C ILE A 134 7.71 -0.85 -8.19
N LEU A 135 8.04 -0.37 -6.98
CA LEU A 135 8.25 1.04 -6.67
C LEU A 135 9.73 1.42 -6.71
N VAL A 136 10.58 0.56 -6.12
CA VAL A 136 12.03 0.72 -6.08
C VAL A 136 12.65 -0.65 -6.22
N ASP A 137 13.65 -0.79 -7.10
CA ASP A 137 14.25 -2.09 -7.40
C ASP A 137 14.87 -2.75 -6.15
N GLY A 138 14.68 -4.07 -6.05
CA GLY A 138 15.14 -4.91 -4.94
C GLY A 138 14.29 -4.81 -3.67
N ARG A 139 13.37 -3.84 -3.57
CA ARG A 139 12.65 -3.51 -2.32
C ARG A 139 11.19 -3.95 -2.31
N ASN A 140 10.67 -4.19 -1.10
CA ASN A 140 9.27 -4.52 -0.84
C ASN A 140 8.56 -3.32 -0.19
N LEU A 141 8.40 -2.24 -0.95
CA LEU A 141 7.71 -1.04 -0.49
C LEU A 141 6.24 -1.10 -0.83
N LEU A 142 5.40 -0.67 0.12
CA LEU A 142 3.96 -0.50 -0.06
C LEU A 142 3.66 0.87 -0.67
N ALA A 143 4.42 1.90 -0.29
CA ALA A 143 4.30 3.23 -0.85
C ALA A 143 5.63 3.99 -0.83
N VAL A 144 5.70 5.02 -1.64
CA VAL A 144 6.74 6.04 -1.56
C VAL A 144 6.13 7.42 -1.72
N ASP A 145 6.82 8.44 -1.24
CA ASP A 145 6.40 9.81 -1.41
C ASP A 145 6.51 10.28 -2.85
N VAL A 146 5.58 11.15 -3.21
CA VAL A 146 5.44 11.80 -4.51
C VAL A 146 5.06 13.26 -4.29
N ASN A 147 5.54 14.15 -5.16
CA ASN A 147 5.26 15.58 -5.02
C ASN A 147 3.86 15.98 -5.52
N ASP A 148 3.16 15.05 -6.16
CA ASP A 148 1.82 15.27 -6.71
C ASP A 148 0.72 14.58 -5.87
N GLN A 149 -0.39 15.27 -5.65
CA GLN A 149 -1.54 14.72 -4.92
C GLN A 149 -2.41 13.79 -5.79
N LYS A 150 -2.34 13.99 -7.11
CA LYS A 150 -3.10 13.22 -8.10
C LYS A 150 -2.15 12.72 -9.16
N LEU A 151 -2.19 11.41 -9.37
CA LEU A 151 -1.42 10.75 -10.40
C LEU A 151 -2.35 10.01 -11.36
N LEU A 152 -1.92 9.93 -12.61
CA LEU A 152 -2.57 9.16 -13.67
C LEU A 152 -1.74 7.93 -13.95
N ALA A 153 -2.38 6.75 -13.91
CA ALA A 153 -1.74 5.51 -14.32
C ALA A 153 -2.10 5.20 -15.78
N VAL A 154 -1.11 5.25 -16.66
CA VAL A 154 -1.23 4.97 -18.09
C VAL A 154 -0.56 3.62 -18.38
N ARG A 155 -1.15 2.84 -19.29
CA ARG A 155 -0.47 1.64 -19.79
C ARG A 155 0.59 2.09 -20.78
N ASP A 156 1.85 1.90 -20.42
CA ASP A 156 2.98 2.09 -21.33
C ASP A 156 3.34 0.72 -21.92
N GLY A 157 3.74 0.66 -23.19
CA GLY A 157 3.74 -0.56 -24.00
C GLY A 157 4.46 -1.79 -23.41
N PHE A 158 4.19 -2.96 -23.98
CA PHE A 158 4.91 -4.19 -23.66
C PHE A 158 6.32 -4.14 -24.27
N ASP A 159 7.36 -4.22 -23.45
CA ASP A 159 8.72 -4.45 -23.96
C ASP A 159 8.90 -5.96 -24.18
N GLY A 160 8.80 -6.36 -25.45
CA GLY A 160 8.77 -7.75 -25.92
C GLY A 160 9.94 -8.63 -25.49
N SER A 161 10.97 -8.03 -24.89
CA SER A 161 12.19 -8.69 -24.45
C SER A 161 12.16 -9.21 -23.00
N SER A 162 11.25 -8.72 -22.15
CA SER A 162 11.36 -8.89 -20.69
C SER A 162 10.26 -9.75 -20.04
N GLY A 163 9.16 -10.05 -20.75
CA GLY A 163 7.99 -10.69 -20.13
C GLY A 163 7.36 -9.86 -19.01
N LEU A 164 7.67 -8.57 -18.93
CA LEU A 164 7.11 -7.63 -17.96
C LEU A 164 6.05 -6.75 -18.62
N THR A 165 5.02 -6.39 -17.87
CA THR A 165 4.08 -5.33 -18.24
C THR A 165 4.52 -4.03 -17.60
N ARG A 166 4.60 -2.96 -18.40
CA ARG A 166 4.89 -1.61 -17.92
C ARG A 166 3.60 -0.83 -17.67
N THR A 167 3.53 -0.14 -16.56
CA THR A 167 2.52 0.88 -16.27
C THR A 167 3.26 2.14 -15.90
N ARG A 168 2.97 3.24 -16.57
CA ARG A 168 3.58 4.52 -16.26
C ARG A 168 2.64 5.32 -15.36
N VAL A 169 3.19 5.91 -14.33
CA VAL A 169 2.48 6.80 -13.42
C VAL A 169 3.00 8.21 -13.67
N VAL A 170 2.09 9.12 -14.00
CA VAL A 170 2.42 10.48 -14.45
C VAL A 170 1.62 11.49 -13.62
N GLY A 171 2.28 12.54 -13.19
CA GLY A 171 1.70 13.73 -12.57
C GLY A 171 2.26 15.01 -13.19
N ASP A 172 2.21 16.11 -12.44
CA ASP A 172 2.80 17.38 -12.86
C ASP A 172 4.32 17.35 -12.73
N THR A 173 4.81 16.73 -11.65
CA THR A 173 6.23 16.61 -11.33
C THR A 173 6.71 15.16 -11.25
N GLU A 174 5.78 14.20 -11.23
CA GLU A 174 6.06 12.77 -11.15
C GLU A 174 6.02 12.11 -12.53
N ASP A 175 7.04 11.30 -12.84
CA ASP A 175 7.06 10.44 -14.01
C ASP A 175 7.82 9.15 -13.70
N ARG A 176 7.09 8.04 -13.66
CA ARG A 176 7.61 6.77 -13.14
C ARG A 176 7.10 5.57 -13.89
N ASN A 177 7.99 4.61 -14.13
CA ASN A 177 7.64 3.29 -14.62
C ASN A 177 7.45 2.29 -13.47
N LEU A 178 6.30 1.65 -13.42
CA LEU A 178 6.02 0.46 -12.62
C LEU A 178 6.14 -0.77 -13.51
N GLN A 179 7.00 -1.72 -13.12
CA GLN A 179 7.21 -2.95 -13.87
C GLN A 179 6.67 -4.14 -13.08
N THR A 180 5.94 -5.03 -13.76
CA THR A 180 5.41 -6.25 -13.14
C THR A 180 5.58 -7.47 -14.03
N PRO A 181 5.86 -8.66 -13.47
CA PRO A 181 5.85 -9.90 -14.24
C PRO A 181 4.49 -10.13 -14.93
N ALA A 182 4.50 -10.46 -16.22
CA ALA A 182 3.27 -10.76 -16.98
C ALA A 182 2.63 -12.10 -16.58
N THR A 183 3.33 -12.93 -15.79
CA THR A 183 2.92 -14.26 -15.33
C THR A 183 2.16 -14.26 -14.00
N ASN A 184 2.03 -13.12 -13.32
CA ASN A 184 1.26 -13.03 -12.09
C ASN A 184 -0.24 -13.30 -12.36
N LEU A 185 -0.91 -13.90 -11.37
CA LEU A 185 -2.33 -14.28 -11.43
C LEU A 185 -3.16 -13.08 -11.90
N ARG A 186 -3.78 -13.22 -13.09
CA ARG A 186 -4.67 -12.20 -13.63
C ARG A 186 -5.91 -12.12 -12.75
N VAL A 187 -6.02 -11.07 -11.94
CA VAL A 187 -7.27 -10.74 -11.28
C VAL A 187 -8.19 -10.12 -12.32
N GLN A 188 -9.21 -10.87 -12.73
CA GLN A 188 -10.30 -10.33 -13.55
C GLN A 188 -11.38 -9.78 -12.63
N TRP A 189 -11.48 -8.45 -12.58
CA TRP A 189 -12.59 -7.78 -11.91
C TRP A 189 -13.86 -8.05 -12.71
N ARG A 190 -14.77 -8.82 -12.12
CA ARG A 190 -16.13 -8.96 -12.63
C ARG A 190 -16.99 -8.00 -11.84
N GLU A 191 -17.54 -7.00 -12.51
CA GLU A 191 -18.71 -6.32 -11.99
C GLU A 191 -19.85 -7.35 -12.00
N ILE A 192 -20.39 -7.66 -10.82
CA ILE A 192 -21.59 -8.48 -10.70
C ILE A 192 -22.75 -7.51 -10.43
N PRO A 193 -23.39 -6.97 -11.48
CA PRO A 193 -24.57 -6.12 -11.28
C PRO A 193 -25.67 -6.94 -10.61
N GLY A 194 -26.15 -6.47 -9.46
CA GLY A 194 -27.33 -7.02 -8.80
C GLY A 194 -27.09 -7.99 -7.64
N LEU A 195 -26.07 -7.75 -6.79
CA LEU A 195 -25.96 -8.44 -5.50
C LEU A 195 -27.16 -8.03 -4.62
N LYS A 196 -28.28 -8.75 -4.73
CA LYS A 196 -29.41 -8.62 -3.82
C LYS A 196 -28.96 -9.14 -2.46
N THR A 197 -28.74 -8.23 -1.52
CA THR A 197 -28.75 -8.56 -0.10
C THR A 197 -30.13 -9.11 0.23
N LYS A 198 -30.20 -10.36 0.70
CA LYS A 198 -31.43 -10.92 1.28
C LYS A 198 -31.72 -10.28 2.63
#